data_AF-A0A968BXF9-F1
#
_entry.id   AF-A0A968BXF9-F1
#
_cell.length_a   1.000
_cell.length_b   1.000
_cell.length_c   1.000
_cell.angle_alpha   90.00
_cell.angle_beta   90.00
_cell.angle_gamma   90.00
#
_symmetry.space_group_name_H-M   'P 1'
#
loop_
_entity.id
_entity.type
_entity.pdbx_description
1 polymer ?
#
loop_
_entity_poly.entity_id
_entity_poly.type
_entity_poly.pdbx_seq_one_letter_code
_entity_poly.pdbx_strand_id
1 'polypeptide(L)'
;MAAFELPKVCQFVKLSEMAERVLNCDAEWEVKYDVIFGQIAPQVGDTGIVFDWLDMDTTYEEDATNYVEAFLETAKEYQKVLVALGYRQRG
;
A
#
# COMPACT_ATOMS: atom_id res chain seq x y z
N MET A 1 4.83 -19.72 9.63
CA MET A 1 4.82 -19.14 8.28
C MET A 1 3.38 -18.89 7.92
N ALA A 2 2.94 -17.63 7.85
CA ALA A 2 1.57 -17.32 7.43
C ALA A 2 1.35 -17.87 6.02
N ALA A 3 0.21 -18.54 5.79
CA ALA A 3 -0.13 -19.09 4.49
C ALA A 3 -0.19 -17.96 3.46
N PHE A 4 0.58 -18.09 2.38
CA PHE A 4 0.60 -17.14 1.27
C PHE A 4 -0.74 -17.23 0.52
N GLU A 5 -1.67 -16.34 0.84
CA GLU A 5 -2.96 -16.28 0.16
C GLU A 5 -2.83 -15.32 -1.03
N LEU A 6 -2.63 -15.91 -2.22
CA LEU A 6 -2.47 -15.17 -3.46
C LEU A 6 -3.54 -14.06 -3.68
N PRO A 7 -4.84 -14.26 -3.38
CA PRO A 7 -5.83 -13.17 -3.50
C PRO A 7 -5.49 -11.95 -2.63
N LYS A 8 -4.98 -12.17 -1.41
CA LYS A 8 -4.58 -11.09 -0.50
C LYS A 8 -3.34 -10.36 -1.00
N VAL A 9 -2.38 -11.08 -1.59
CA VAL A 9 -1.21 -10.48 -2.21
C VAL A 9 -1.59 -9.61 -3.41
N CYS A 10 -2.49 -10.09 -4.28
CA CYS A 10 -3.00 -9.29 -5.39
C CYS A 10 -3.76 -8.05 -4.91
N GLN A 11 -4.57 -8.19 -3.85
CA GLN A 11 -5.27 -7.06 -3.22
C GLN A 11 -4.28 -6.04 -2.65
N PHE A 12 -3.23 -6.49 -1.96
CA PHE A 12 -2.19 -5.63 -1.40
C PHE A 12 -1.50 -4.79 -2.48
N VAL A 13 -1.08 -5.41 -3.59
CA VAL A 13 -0.47 -4.69 -4.72
C VAL A 13 -1.46 -3.70 -5.37
N LYS A 14 -2.73 -4.09 -5.52
CA LYS A 14 -3.74 -3.16 -6.05
C LYS A 14 -3.97 -1.97 -5.14
N LEU A 15 -3.99 -2.19 -3.82
CA LEU A 15 -4.14 -1.12 -2.84
C LEU A 15 -2.93 -0.17 -2.84
N SER A 16 -1.72 -0.67 -3.08
CA SER A 16 -0.52 0.18 -3.18
C SER A 16 -0.58 1.11 -4.39
N GLU A 17 -1.04 0.61 -5.54
CA GLU A 17 -1.28 1.44 -6.73
C GLU A 17 -2.36 2.52 -6.48
N MET A 18 -3.40 2.19 -5.72
CA MET A 18 -4.41 3.16 -5.32
C MET A 18 -3.84 4.23 -4.37
N ALA A 19 -3.03 3.82 -3.40
CA ALA A 19 -2.39 4.73 -2.45
C ALA A 19 -1.44 5.69 -3.16
N GLU A 20 -0.63 5.21 -4.10
CA GLU A 20 0.24 6.03 -4.94
C GLU A 20 -0.55 7.09 -5.73
N ARG A 21 -1.70 6.72 -6.30
CA ARG A 21 -2.57 7.67 -7.03
C ARG A 21 -3.16 8.72 -6.10
N VAL A 22 -3.55 8.35 -4.88
CA VAL A 22 -4.07 9.31 -3.89
C VAL A 22 -2.96 10.26 -3.45
N LEU A 23 -1.76 9.76 -3.18
CA LEU A 23 -0.61 10.58 -2.80
C LEU A 23 -0.29 11.64 -3.87
N ASN A 24 -0.33 11.26 -5.14
CA ASN A 24 0.05 12.11 -6.28
C ASN A 24 -1.08 12.94 -6.89
N CYS A 25 -2.30 12.95 -6.33
CA CYS A 25 -3.38 13.78 -6.86
C CYS A 25 -3.32 15.23 -6.35
N ASP A 26 -4.13 16.12 -6.94
CA ASP A 26 -4.16 17.55 -6.59
C ASP A 26 -5.04 17.89 -5.37
N ALA A 27 -5.40 16.90 -4.54
CA ALA A 27 -6.16 17.13 -3.31
C ALA A 27 -5.30 17.71 -2.18
N GLU A 28 -5.94 18.36 -1.20
CA GLU A 28 -5.28 18.79 0.04
C GLU A 28 -4.72 17.61 0.82
N TRP A 29 -3.61 17.82 1.54
CA TRP A 29 -2.92 16.77 2.29
C TRP A 29 -3.78 16.10 3.35
N GLU A 30 -4.64 16.85 4.03
CA GLU A 30 -5.60 16.31 5.01
C GLU A 30 -6.56 15.29 4.34
N VAL A 31 -7.06 15.61 3.14
CA VAL A 31 -7.94 14.71 2.39
C VAL A 31 -7.19 13.45 1.93
N LYS A 32 -5.94 13.60 1.48
CA LYS A 32 -5.09 12.44 1.12
C LYS A 32 -4.85 11.54 2.32
N TYR A 33 -4.50 12.13 3.46
CA TYR A 33 -4.28 11.44 4.72
C TYR A 33 -5.54 10.66 5.15
N ASP A 34 -6.70 11.31 5.14
CA ASP A 34 -7.98 10.67 5.50
C ASP A 34 -8.33 9.49 4.58
N VAL A 35 -8.04 9.59 3.29
CA VAL A 35 -8.26 8.48 2.36
C VAL A 35 -7.24 7.35 2.60
N ILE A 36 -5.96 7.67 2.77
CA ILE A 36 -4.90 6.69 3.00
C ILE A 36 -5.15 5.94 4.32
N PHE A 37 -5.28 6.64 5.43
CA PHE A 37 -5.40 6.02 6.75
C PHE A 37 -6.83 5.63 7.11
N GLY A 38 -7.85 6.32 6.58
CA GLY A 38 -9.25 6.02 6.85
C GLY A 38 -9.88 4.97 5.92
N GLN A 39 -9.34 4.76 4.72
CA GLN A 39 -9.93 3.82 3.75
C GLN A 39 -8.95 2.76 3.24
N ILE A 40 -7.70 3.13 2.93
CA ILE A 40 -6.74 2.19 2.34
C ILE A 40 -6.08 1.33 3.43
N ALA A 41 -5.52 1.94 4.47
CA ALA A 41 -4.80 1.25 5.54
C ALA A 41 -5.62 0.14 6.24
N PRO A 42 -6.92 0.32 6.55
CA PRO A 42 -7.74 -0.76 7.10
C PRO A 42 -7.82 -1.98 6.17
N GLN A 43 -8.00 -1.76 4.86
CA GLN A 43 -8.04 -2.83 3.87
C GLN A 43 -6.68 -3.51 3.70
N VAL A 44 -5.58 -2.78 3.89
CA VAL A 44 -4.25 -3.37 3.95
C VAL A 44 -4.12 -4.28 5.18
N GLY A 45 -4.65 -3.86 6.33
CA GLY A 45 -4.76 -4.69 7.53
C GLY A 45 -5.49 -6.02 7.28
N ASP A 46 -6.57 -6.01 6.49
CA ASP A 46 -7.34 -7.22 6.13
C ASP A 46 -6.53 -8.23 5.29
N THR A 47 -5.47 -7.77 4.60
CA THR A 47 -4.56 -8.67 3.86
C THR A 47 -3.63 -9.45 4.79
N GLY A 48 -3.44 -9.00 6.03
CA GLY A 48 -2.51 -9.59 6.99
C GLY A 48 -1.02 -9.44 6.61
N ILE A 49 -0.72 -8.64 5.59
CA ILE A 49 0.66 -8.30 5.20
C ILE A 49 1.09 -7.09 6.04
N VAL A 50 2.22 -7.26 6.72
CA VAL A 50 2.82 -6.23 7.57
C VAL A 50 4.03 -5.66 6.86
N PHE A 51 4.24 -4.35 6.99
CA PHE A 51 5.43 -3.65 6.54
C PHE A 51 5.79 -2.58 7.57
N ASP A 52 7.09 -2.33 7.69
CA ASP A 52 7.61 -1.32 8.60
C ASP A 52 7.60 0.03 7.90
N TRP A 53 7.05 1.04 8.56
CA TRP A 53 7.06 2.42 8.08
C TRP A 53 7.39 3.35 9.25
N LEU A 54 7.97 4.50 8.93
CA LEU A 54 8.34 5.50 9.93
C LEU A 54 7.15 6.44 10.17
N ASP A 55 6.53 6.30 11.34
CA ASP A 55 5.56 7.27 11.84
C ASP A 55 6.32 8.35 12.63
N MET A 56 6.50 9.52 12.01
CA MET A 56 7.20 10.63 12.67
C MET A 56 6.25 11.46 13.54
N ASP A 57 4.92 11.26 13.43
CA ASP A 57 3.87 12.04 14.10
C ASP A 57 4.09 13.55 13.92
N THR A 58 4.24 13.97 12.66
CA THR A 58 4.69 15.32 12.29
C THR A 58 3.64 16.08 11.51
N THR A 59 3.48 15.77 10.22
CA THR A 59 2.50 16.40 9.33
C THR A 59 1.75 15.35 8.53
N TYR A 60 0.51 15.68 8.11
CA TYR A 60 -0.28 14.82 7.22
C TYR A 60 0.50 14.42 5.95
N GLU A 61 1.32 15.33 5.42
CA GLU A 61 2.18 15.08 4.26
C GLU A 61 3.27 14.05 4.56
N GLU A 62 4.03 14.24 5.64
CA GLU A 62 5.12 13.35 6.03
C GLU A 62 4.61 11.94 6.36
N ASP A 63 3.53 11.83 7.13
CA ASP A 63 2.98 10.54 7.53
C ASP A 63 2.42 9.78 6.33
N ALA A 64 1.65 10.46 5.46
CA ALA A 64 1.12 9.86 4.24
C ALA A 64 2.24 9.43 3.29
N THR A 65 3.28 10.25 3.13
CA THR A 65 4.41 9.95 2.26
C THR A 65 5.20 8.76 2.78
N ASN A 66 5.62 8.77 4.04
CA ASN A 66 6.38 7.67 4.65
C ASN A 66 5.62 6.35 4.60
N TYR A 67 4.32 6.37 4.90
CA TYR A 67 3.47 5.18 4.83
C TYR A 67 3.40 4.63 3.40
N VAL A 68 3.11 5.49 2.40
CA VAL A 68 2.96 5.05 1.01
C VAL A 68 4.28 4.57 0.41
N GLU A 69 5.41 5.21 0.72
CA GLU A 69 6.72 4.77 0.26
C GLU A 69 7.07 3.36 0.75
N ALA A 70 6.92 3.10 2.05
CA ALA A 70 7.16 1.79 2.65
C ALA A 70 6.19 0.72 2.10
N PHE A 71 4.93 1.11 1.91
CA PHE A 71 3.92 0.25 1.31
C PHE A 71 4.28 -0.13 -0.13
N LEU A 72 4.71 0.84 -0.95
CA LEU A 72 5.13 0.61 -2.34
C LEU A 72 6.38 -0.25 -2.45
N GLU A 73 7.37 -0.08 -1.57
CA GLU A 73 8.55 -0.93 -1.53
C GLU A 73 8.17 -2.38 -1.27
N THR A 74 7.34 -2.62 -0.26
CA THR A 74 6.86 -3.96 0.07
C THR A 74 6.04 -4.56 -1.07
N ALA A 75 5.14 -3.77 -1.68
CA ALA A 75 4.31 -4.22 -2.80
C ALA A 75 5.15 -4.62 -4.03
N LYS A 76 6.26 -3.92 -4.30
CA LYS A 76 7.21 -4.29 -5.38
C LYS A 76 7.83 -5.66 -5.14
N GLU A 77 8.17 -6.02 -3.91
CA GLU A 77 8.67 -7.37 -3.59
C GLU A 77 7.61 -8.44 -3.87
N TYR A 78 6.37 -8.21 -3.45
CA TYR A 78 5.27 -9.12 -3.76
C TYR A 78 4.98 -9.21 -5.25
N GLN A 79 5.11 -8.10 -6.00
CA GLN A 79 4.92 -8.09 -7.44
C GLN A 79 5.97 -8.96 -8.15
N LYS A 80 7.24 -8.93 -7.70
CA LYS A 80 8.29 -9.85 -8.21
C LYS A 80 7.91 -11.30 -7.98
N VAL A 81 7.35 -11.64 -6.82
CA VAL A 81 6.87 -13.01 -6.52
C VAL A 81 5.71 -13.40 -7.43
N LEU A 82 4.72 -12.52 -7.64
CA LEU A 82 3.61 -12.78 -8.56
C LEU A 82 4.10 -13.07 -9.99
N VAL A 83 5.03 -12.26 -10.49
CA VAL A 83 5.65 -12.45 -11.82
C VAL A 83 6.40 -13.78 -11.90
N ALA A 84 7.20 -14.11 -10.88
CA ALA A 84 7.94 -15.37 -10.82
C ALA A 84 7.00 -16.60 -10.81
N LEU A 85 5.81 -16.47 -10.23
CA LEU A 85 4.76 -17.49 -10.22
C LEU A 85 3.92 -17.51 -11.51
N GLY A 86 4.20 -16.64 -12.48
CA GLY A 86 3.50 -16.59 -13.77
C GLY A 86 2.20 -15.78 -13.76
N TYR A 87 1.89 -15.08 -12.67
CA TYR A 87 0.75 -14.16 -12.61
C TYR A 87 1.14 -12.84 -13.27
N ARG A 88 0.70 -12.64 -14.52
CA ARG A 88 0.71 -11.30 -15.14
C ARG A 88 -0.56 -10.57 -14.75
N GLN A 89 -0.42 -9.40 -14.13
CA GLN A 89 -1.54 -8.47 -14.04
C GLN A 89 -1.99 -8.15 -15.47
N ARG A 90 -3.26 -8.43 -15.79
CA ARG A 90 -3.91 -7.83 -16.96
C ARG A 90 -4.18 -6.38 -16.56
N GLY A 91 -3.38 -5.46 -17.11
CA GLY A 91 -3.63 -4.03 -17.04
C GLY A 91 -4.95 -3.66 -17.69
#